data_AF-A0A239S5U8-F1
#
_entry.id   AF-A0A239S5U8-F1
#
_cell.length_a   1.000
_cell.length_b   1.000
_cell.length_c   1.000
_cell.angle_alpha   90.00
_cell.angle_beta   90.00
_cell.angle_gamma   90.00
#
_symmetry.space_group_name_H-M   'P 1'
#
loop_
_entity.id
_entity.type
_entity.pdbx_description
1 polymer ?
#
loop_
_entity_poly.entity_id
_entity_poly.type
_entity_poly.pdbx_seq_one_letter_code
_entity_poly.pdbx_strand_id
1 'polypeptide(L)'
;MESVSNNNVVTGVPPTVVQVESEERRPSAGGLTTDLSAVAQARPDPAPLGEGHAPAVLRSNVAARAASGTEWAATVEKVKQEVWQAVRDGVAAGHDMNTPASFLALDEEGKKQVVQLTVNWVFTPVNEETENRFNRFTSNGDVRLYLKRTVSKEDHDKILNVLAKIPGKARHYVELRMKNYGMVAKIYNNIVDQAKDDIWQATTDGMTFNRAATTPASFWKLSENQRKSVVQDAVGKLPGISGIQVEPRLKSLDGNPDFQSYMKGTLTPWNYNYMMDKFKFHEHYDTRMRIKEIVDRLDMVSG
;
A
#
# COMPACT_ATOMS: atom_id res chain seq x y z
N MET A 1 -0.42 -4.11 -61.79
CA MET A 1 1.00 -4.02 -62.12
C MET A 1 1.30 -2.56 -62.36
N GLU A 2 1.91 -1.89 -61.39
CA GLU A 2 2.62 -0.62 -61.59
C GLU A 2 3.48 -0.41 -60.35
N SER A 3 4.79 -0.48 -60.58
CA SER A 3 5.85 -0.42 -59.60
C SER A 3 6.26 1.04 -59.41
N VAL A 4 6.32 1.52 -58.18
CA VAL A 4 7.04 2.77 -57.87
C VAL A 4 8.01 2.48 -56.73
N SER A 5 9.27 2.37 -57.15
CA SER A 5 10.49 2.38 -56.36
C SER A 5 10.75 3.81 -55.88
N ASN A 6 11.17 4.00 -54.63
CA ASN A 6 11.91 5.18 -54.20
C ASN A 6 12.87 4.81 -53.06
N ASN A 7 14.13 4.60 -53.45
CA ASN A 7 15.27 4.67 -52.57
C ASN A 7 15.51 6.13 -52.17
N ASN A 8 15.80 6.39 -50.90
CA ASN A 8 16.57 7.57 -50.56
C ASN A 8 17.65 7.25 -49.52
N VAL A 9 18.88 7.48 -49.98
CA VAL A 9 20.17 7.38 -49.30
C VAL A 9 20.48 8.77 -48.76
N VAL A 10 20.77 8.91 -47.46
CA VAL A 10 21.50 10.09 -46.93
C VAL A 10 22.43 9.65 -45.80
N THR A 11 23.71 9.61 -46.18
CA THR A 11 24.96 9.99 -45.51
C THR A 11 24.97 10.28 -44.00
N GLY A 12 25.97 9.68 -43.35
CA GLY A 12 26.26 9.82 -41.94
C GLY A 12 27.00 11.10 -41.55
N VAL A 13 26.99 11.33 -40.24
CA VAL A 13 27.75 12.35 -39.53
C VAL A 13 28.47 11.65 -38.38
N PRO A 14 29.80 11.82 -38.22
CA PRO A 14 30.55 11.20 -37.13
C PRO A 14 30.30 11.92 -35.78
N PRO A 15 30.31 11.20 -34.64
CA PRO A 15 30.24 11.84 -33.34
C PRO A 15 31.59 12.46 -32.96
N THR A 16 31.56 13.75 -32.65
CA THR A 16 32.64 14.51 -32.04
C THR A 16 32.90 14.01 -30.62
N VAL A 17 34.11 13.52 -30.39
CA VAL A 17 34.68 13.21 -29.08
C VAL A 17 35.04 14.52 -28.40
N VAL A 18 34.42 14.81 -27.25
CA VAL A 18 34.87 15.86 -26.33
C VAL A 18 35.40 15.17 -25.08
N GLN A 19 36.72 15.08 -24.98
CA GLN A 19 37.44 14.88 -23.73
C GLN A 19 37.42 16.20 -22.95
N VAL A 20 37.01 16.17 -21.69
CA VAL A 20 37.42 17.15 -20.68
C VAL A 20 37.91 16.38 -19.47
N GLU A 21 39.23 16.45 -19.29
CA GLU A 21 39.95 16.07 -18.08
C GLU A 21 39.80 17.14 -16.99
N SER A 22 40.01 16.68 -15.75
CA SER A 22 40.36 17.46 -14.55
C SER A 22 39.20 18.30 -13.96
N GLU A 23 38.98 18.35 -12.64
CA GLU A 23 39.99 18.53 -11.61
C GLU A 23 39.47 18.11 -10.22
N GLU A 24 40.40 17.55 -9.48
CA GLU A 24 40.38 17.10 -8.10
C GLU A 24 40.19 18.26 -7.10
N ARG A 25 39.16 18.21 -6.25
CA ARG A 25 39.17 18.90 -4.93
C ARG A 25 38.41 18.12 -3.87
N ARG A 26 39.17 17.41 -3.03
CA ARG A 26 38.78 17.08 -1.65
C ARG A 26 38.75 18.36 -0.80
N PRO A 27 37.90 18.40 0.23
CA PRO A 27 38.40 18.85 1.52
C PRO A 27 38.15 17.83 2.63
N SER A 28 39.24 17.67 3.39
CA SER A 28 39.44 17.23 4.77
C SER A 28 38.25 16.80 5.62
N ALA A 29 38.50 15.65 6.25
CA ALA A 29 38.00 15.25 7.56
C ALA A 29 38.13 16.37 8.60
N GLY A 30 37.02 16.66 9.28
CA GLY A 30 36.97 17.39 10.54
C GLY A 30 36.01 16.66 11.46
N GLY A 31 36.54 16.03 12.50
CA GLY A 31 35.79 15.22 13.45
C GLY A 31 34.81 16.04 14.27
N LEU A 32 33.69 15.41 14.63
CA LEU A 32 32.90 15.79 15.78
C LEU A 32 32.56 14.53 16.58
N THR A 33 33.21 14.49 17.71
CA THR A 33 33.21 13.49 18.78
C THR A 33 31.89 13.49 19.53
N THR A 34 31.43 12.28 19.84
CA THR A 34 30.90 11.82 21.12
C THR A 34 30.19 12.84 22.02
N ASP A 35 28.87 12.68 22.20
CA ASP A 35 28.26 12.74 23.54
C ASP A 35 26.82 12.18 23.52
N LEU A 36 26.66 10.90 23.83
CA LEU A 36 25.39 10.29 24.24
C LEU A 36 25.71 9.25 25.31
N SER A 37 25.90 9.72 26.53
CA SER A 37 25.94 8.89 27.74
C SER A 37 25.52 9.74 28.93
N ALA A 38 24.28 9.58 29.38
CA ALA A 38 23.86 9.65 30.79
C ALA A 38 22.34 9.91 30.92
N VAL A 39 21.50 8.88 30.83
CA VAL A 39 20.33 8.76 31.71
C VAL A 39 20.07 7.26 31.94
N ALA A 40 20.82 6.70 32.87
CA ALA A 40 20.45 5.48 33.57
C ALA A 40 20.86 5.66 35.02
N GLN A 41 19.88 5.89 35.91
CA GLN A 41 19.84 5.41 37.30
C GLN A 41 18.76 6.16 38.09
N ALA A 42 17.64 5.47 38.33
CA ALA A 42 16.88 5.59 39.57
C ALA A 42 16.09 4.28 39.76
N ARG A 43 16.68 3.35 40.51
CA ARG A 43 15.94 2.26 41.17
C ARG A 43 15.39 2.80 42.48
N PRO A 44 14.15 2.48 42.85
CA PRO A 44 13.78 2.29 44.24
C PRO A 44 13.81 0.78 44.57
N ASP A 45 14.44 0.45 45.71
CA ASP A 45 14.45 -0.88 46.30
C ASP A 45 13.03 -1.38 46.67
N PRO A 46 12.80 -2.69 46.64
CA PRO A 46 11.53 -3.30 47.03
C PRO A 46 11.51 -3.67 48.52
N ALA A 47 10.38 -3.41 49.17
CA ALA A 47 10.02 -4.01 50.46
C ALA A 47 9.06 -5.21 50.25
N PRO A 48 8.97 -6.15 51.22
CA PRO A 48 8.81 -7.57 50.90
C PRO A 48 7.39 -8.14 51.08
N LEU A 49 7.21 -9.32 50.47
CA LEU A 49 6.34 -10.45 50.83
C LEU A 49 4.82 -10.27 50.74
N GLY A 50 4.28 -10.87 49.68
CA GLY A 50 2.94 -11.47 49.66
C GLY A 50 3.00 -12.72 48.79
N GLU A 51 3.14 -13.89 49.42
CA GLU A 51 3.06 -15.19 48.75
C GLU A 51 1.67 -15.38 48.11
N GLY A 52 1.64 -15.42 46.79
CA GLY A 52 0.48 -15.81 45.99
C GLY A 52 0.97 -16.59 44.78
N HIS A 53 0.87 -17.93 44.86
CA HIS A 53 1.23 -18.83 43.78
C HIS A 53 0.43 -18.50 42.50
N ALA A 54 1.12 -18.08 41.44
CA ALA A 54 0.58 -17.98 40.08
C ALA A 54 1.64 -18.43 39.05
N PRO A 55 1.23 -19.01 37.90
CA PRO A 55 2.06 -19.93 37.13
C PRO A 55 3.05 -19.22 36.21
N ALA A 56 4.26 -19.77 36.13
CA ALA A 56 5.43 -19.27 35.40
C ALA A 56 5.35 -19.34 33.85
N VAL A 57 4.16 -19.29 33.24
CA VAL A 57 3.98 -19.50 31.78
C VAL A 57 3.93 -18.19 30.98
N LEU A 58 3.83 -17.02 31.64
CA LEU A 58 3.57 -15.75 30.94
C LEU A 58 4.80 -14.95 30.47
N ARG A 59 6.03 -15.35 30.85
CA ARG A 59 7.25 -14.59 30.48
C ARG A 59 7.92 -15.00 29.17
N SER A 60 7.61 -16.18 28.61
CA SER A 60 8.24 -16.65 27.35
C SER A 60 7.65 -16.00 26.09
N ASN A 61 6.41 -15.50 26.12
CA ASN A 61 5.74 -15.00 24.90
C ASN A 61 6.14 -13.56 24.52
N VAL A 62 6.62 -12.77 25.48
CA VAL A 62 7.05 -11.37 25.24
C VAL A 62 8.43 -11.33 24.59
N ALA A 63 9.34 -12.21 24.99
CA ALA A 63 10.68 -12.32 24.40
C ALA A 63 10.63 -12.83 22.94
N ALA A 64 9.74 -13.78 22.64
CA ALA A 64 9.57 -14.29 21.27
C ALA A 64 9.04 -13.23 20.29
N ARG A 65 8.12 -12.36 20.72
CA ARG A 65 7.63 -11.24 19.88
C ARG A 65 8.64 -10.11 19.73
N ALA A 66 9.45 -9.83 20.74
CA ALA A 66 10.52 -8.82 20.65
C ALA A 66 11.67 -9.28 19.74
N ALA A 67 12.03 -10.56 19.80
CA ALA A 67 13.02 -11.18 18.90
C ALA A 67 12.50 -11.27 17.46
N SER A 68 11.23 -11.62 17.25
CA SER A 68 10.66 -11.66 15.90
C SER A 68 10.57 -10.28 15.24
N GLY A 69 10.37 -9.22 16.04
CA GLY A 69 10.31 -7.84 15.52
C GLY A 69 11.64 -7.35 14.95
N THR A 70 12.77 -7.76 15.54
CA THR A 70 14.11 -7.38 15.06
C THR A 70 14.48 -8.13 13.78
N GLU A 71 14.16 -9.42 13.69
CA GLU A 71 14.39 -10.24 12.49
C GLU A 71 13.50 -9.80 11.31
N TRP A 72 12.22 -9.50 11.57
CA TRP A 72 11.31 -8.98 10.54
C TRP A 72 11.79 -7.63 9.99
N ALA A 73 12.22 -6.72 10.87
CA ALA A 73 12.76 -5.42 10.46
C ALA A 73 14.04 -5.57 9.63
N ALA A 74 14.95 -6.48 10.02
CA ALA A 74 16.15 -6.79 9.25
C ALA A 74 15.82 -7.38 7.87
N THR A 75 14.80 -8.23 7.80
CA THR A 75 14.31 -8.82 6.55
C THR A 75 13.74 -7.74 5.63
N VAL A 76 12.85 -6.88 6.14
CA VAL A 76 12.29 -5.74 5.39
C VAL A 76 13.40 -4.81 4.90
N GLU A 77 14.39 -4.50 5.75
CA GLU A 77 15.53 -3.66 5.38
C GLU A 77 16.36 -4.29 4.25
N LYS A 78 16.67 -5.59 4.34
CA LYS A 78 17.38 -6.32 3.30
C LYS A 78 16.62 -6.28 1.97
N VAL A 79 15.34 -6.68 1.99
CA VAL A 79 14.49 -6.72 0.79
C VAL A 79 14.33 -5.32 0.18
N LYS A 80 14.21 -4.28 1.01
CA LYS A 80 14.19 -2.89 0.56
C LYS A 80 15.44 -2.54 -0.24
N GLN A 81 16.64 -2.90 0.24
CA GLN A 81 17.88 -2.64 -0.51
C GLN A 81 17.90 -3.37 -1.86
N GLU A 82 17.41 -4.61 -1.92
CA GLU A 82 17.29 -5.37 -3.16
C GLU A 82 16.31 -4.72 -4.15
N VAL A 83 15.15 -4.25 -3.67
CA VAL A 83 14.18 -3.50 -4.49
C VAL A 83 14.79 -2.20 -5.00
N TRP A 84 15.51 -1.45 -4.16
CA TRP A 84 16.18 -0.22 -4.59
C TRP A 84 17.23 -0.49 -5.66
N GLN A 85 18.01 -1.57 -5.51
CA GLN A 85 18.98 -1.97 -6.51
C GLN A 85 18.29 -2.33 -7.83
N ALA A 86 17.20 -3.10 -7.78
CA ALA A 86 16.44 -3.46 -8.97
C ALA A 86 15.83 -2.24 -9.69
N VAL A 87 15.43 -1.19 -8.97
CA VAL A 87 15.01 0.09 -9.59
C VAL A 87 16.20 0.76 -10.30
N ARG A 88 17.39 0.82 -9.67
CA ARG A 88 18.59 1.39 -10.30
C ARG A 88 18.97 0.64 -11.57
N ASP A 89 18.95 -0.68 -11.52
CA ASP A 89 19.26 -1.53 -12.66
C ASP A 89 18.26 -1.30 -13.81
N GLY A 90 16.96 -1.19 -13.49
CA GLY A 90 15.93 -0.82 -14.48
C GLY A 90 16.12 0.57 -15.07
N VAL A 91 16.58 1.55 -14.28
CA VAL A 91 16.92 2.89 -14.79
C VAL A 91 18.08 2.80 -15.76
N ALA A 92 19.18 2.12 -15.38
CA ALA A 92 20.37 1.98 -16.21
C ALA A 92 20.10 1.23 -17.53
N ALA A 93 19.28 0.19 -17.48
CA ALA A 93 18.95 -0.64 -18.64
C ALA A 93 17.72 -0.14 -19.43
N GLY A 94 17.02 0.90 -18.95
CA GLY A 94 15.86 1.46 -19.64
C GLY A 94 14.60 0.59 -19.61
N HIS A 95 14.49 -0.36 -18.68
CA HIS A 95 13.34 -1.25 -18.52
C HIS A 95 12.71 -1.13 -17.12
N ASP A 96 11.51 -1.68 -16.95
CA ASP A 96 10.84 -1.71 -15.65
C ASP A 96 11.63 -2.56 -14.64
N MET A 97 11.52 -2.26 -13.35
CA MET A 97 12.19 -3.04 -12.31
C MET A 97 11.78 -4.52 -12.39
N ASN A 98 12.75 -5.44 -12.29
CA ASN A 98 12.48 -6.85 -12.06
C ASN A 98 12.23 -7.08 -10.56
N THR A 99 11.13 -7.73 -10.20
CA THR A 99 10.77 -7.97 -8.80
C THR A 99 11.75 -8.96 -8.16
N PRO A 100 12.45 -8.60 -7.07
CA PRO A 100 13.28 -9.55 -6.33
C PRO A 100 12.44 -10.69 -5.76
N ALA A 101 12.92 -11.93 -5.83
CA ALA A 101 12.21 -13.09 -5.27
C ALA A 101 11.96 -12.95 -3.76
N SER A 102 12.86 -12.26 -3.06
CA SER A 102 12.76 -11.94 -1.64
C SER A 102 11.57 -11.03 -1.32
N PHE A 103 11.18 -10.12 -2.23
CA PHE A 103 9.99 -9.29 -2.10
C PHE A 103 8.71 -10.12 -2.23
N LEU A 104 8.68 -11.07 -3.15
CA LEU A 104 7.54 -11.98 -3.31
C LEU A 104 7.35 -12.91 -2.10
N ALA A 105 8.44 -13.24 -1.42
CA ALA A 105 8.45 -14.06 -0.21
C ALA A 105 8.03 -13.30 1.06
N LEU A 106 7.93 -11.97 1.03
CA LEU A 106 7.42 -11.20 2.16
C LEU A 106 5.93 -11.47 2.38
N ASP A 107 5.52 -11.31 3.65
CA ASP A 107 4.10 -11.17 3.95
C ASP A 107 3.56 -9.82 3.43
N GLU A 108 2.24 -9.68 3.45
CA GLU A 108 1.58 -8.50 2.88
C GLU A 108 1.95 -7.19 3.59
N GLU A 109 2.26 -7.26 4.89
CA GLU A 109 2.70 -6.09 5.65
C GLU A 109 4.14 -5.70 5.28
N GLY A 110 5.04 -6.68 5.15
CA GLY A 110 6.40 -6.47 4.67
C GLY A 110 6.42 -5.85 3.27
N LYS A 111 5.60 -6.35 2.34
CA LYS A 111 5.48 -5.78 0.99
C LYS A 111 5.04 -4.32 1.02
N LYS A 112 4.01 -3.99 1.81
CA LYS A 112 3.54 -2.60 2.01
C LYS A 112 4.66 -1.71 2.55
N GLN A 113 5.37 -2.18 3.57
CA GLN A 113 6.45 -1.43 4.21
C GLN A 113 7.62 -1.18 3.24
N VAL A 114 8.06 -2.19 2.48
CA VAL A 114 9.11 -2.04 1.46
C VAL A 114 8.69 -1.06 0.38
N VAL A 115 7.44 -1.13 -0.10
CA VAL A 115 6.92 -0.21 -1.11
C VAL A 115 6.86 1.22 -0.57
N GLN A 116 6.38 1.43 0.64
CA GLN A 116 6.37 2.75 1.30
C GLN A 116 7.78 3.36 1.39
N LEU A 117 8.75 2.57 1.85
CA LEU A 117 10.14 3.02 1.96
C LEU A 117 10.76 3.31 0.60
N THR A 118 10.42 2.53 -0.42
CA THR A 118 10.89 2.74 -1.80
C THR A 118 10.29 3.97 -2.44
N VAL A 119 9.00 4.24 -2.22
CA VAL A 119 8.35 5.49 -2.66
C VAL A 119 9.07 6.69 -2.04
N ASN A 120 9.36 6.66 -0.73
CA ASN A 120 10.08 7.74 -0.07
C ASN A 120 11.48 7.96 -0.68
N TRP A 121 12.22 6.88 -0.94
CA TRP A 121 13.53 6.94 -1.57
C TRP A 121 13.50 7.49 -3.01
N VAL A 122 12.53 7.07 -3.82
CA VAL A 122 12.37 7.56 -5.21
C VAL A 122 12.27 9.09 -5.27
N PHE A 123 11.62 9.69 -4.26
CA PHE A 123 11.43 11.13 -4.13
C PHE A 123 12.48 11.83 -3.25
N THR A 124 13.56 11.16 -2.83
CA THR A 124 14.59 11.74 -1.96
C THR A 124 16.00 11.60 -2.56
N PRO A 125 16.61 12.67 -3.09
CA PRO A 125 16.01 13.98 -3.38
C PRO A 125 15.10 13.96 -4.62
N VAL A 126 14.20 14.96 -4.74
CA VAL A 126 13.44 15.20 -5.98
C VAL A 126 14.34 15.94 -6.97
N ASN A 127 14.71 15.28 -8.07
CA ASN A 127 15.62 15.79 -9.11
C ASN A 127 15.25 15.26 -10.52
N GLU A 128 16.09 15.53 -11.52
CA GLU A 128 15.82 15.17 -12.93
C GLU A 128 15.65 13.66 -13.17
N GLU A 129 16.25 12.83 -12.30
CA GLU A 129 16.13 11.38 -12.38
C GLU A 129 14.89 10.82 -11.67
N THR A 130 14.18 11.65 -10.90
CA THR A 130 13.01 11.21 -10.11
C THR A 130 11.95 10.57 -11.00
N GLU A 131 11.67 11.15 -12.16
CA GLU A 131 10.70 10.58 -13.11
C GLU A 131 11.12 9.17 -13.54
N ASN A 132 12.40 8.98 -13.90
CA ASN A 132 12.90 7.69 -14.35
C ASN A 132 12.82 6.63 -13.24
N ARG A 133 13.31 6.94 -12.03
CA ARG A 133 13.19 6.04 -10.86
C ARG A 133 11.73 5.67 -10.58
N PHE A 134 10.86 6.68 -10.56
CA PHE A 134 9.44 6.51 -10.27
C PHE A 134 8.74 5.64 -11.33
N ASN A 135 9.04 5.87 -12.60
CA ASN A 135 8.46 5.10 -13.70
C ASN A 135 8.91 3.64 -13.63
N ARG A 136 10.20 3.36 -13.41
CA ARG A 136 10.70 1.97 -13.34
C ARG A 136 10.11 1.20 -12.17
N PHE A 137 9.96 1.87 -11.03
CA PHE A 137 9.37 1.26 -9.84
C PHE A 137 7.88 0.97 -10.06
N THR A 138 7.08 1.96 -10.46
CA THR A 138 5.61 1.86 -10.47
C THR A 138 5.00 1.18 -11.70
N SER A 139 5.77 1.04 -12.79
CA SER A 139 5.34 0.24 -13.94
C SER A 139 5.26 -1.25 -13.60
N ASN A 140 6.07 -1.72 -12.64
CA ASN A 140 6.10 -3.10 -12.19
C ASN A 140 4.73 -3.53 -11.59
N GLY A 141 4.20 -4.65 -12.09
CA GLY A 141 2.86 -5.13 -11.72
C GLY A 141 2.75 -5.60 -10.27
N ASP A 142 3.81 -6.20 -9.73
CA ASP A 142 3.81 -6.80 -8.38
C ASP A 142 3.75 -5.74 -7.28
N VAL A 143 4.37 -4.57 -7.49
CA VAL A 143 4.33 -3.48 -6.52
C VAL A 143 3.08 -2.61 -6.62
N ARG A 144 2.40 -2.63 -7.78
CA ARG A 144 1.30 -1.70 -8.10
C ARG A 144 0.16 -1.72 -7.09
N LEU A 145 -0.17 -2.90 -6.56
CA LEU A 145 -1.23 -3.08 -5.58
C LEU A 145 -0.94 -2.40 -4.23
N TYR A 146 0.34 -2.14 -3.95
CA TYR A 146 0.81 -1.57 -2.69
C TYR A 146 1.12 -0.06 -2.78
N LEU A 147 0.95 0.56 -3.96
CA LEU A 147 1.22 1.99 -4.17
C LEU A 147 0.15 2.92 -3.59
N LYS A 148 -1.01 2.40 -3.21
CA LYS A 148 -2.12 3.25 -2.76
C LYS A 148 -1.77 3.97 -1.46
N ARG A 149 -2.05 5.28 -1.42
CA ARG A 149 -1.86 6.16 -0.27
C ARG A 149 -0.44 6.19 0.30
N THR A 150 0.57 5.88 -0.50
CA THR A 150 1.97 5.89 -0.05
C THR A 150 2.59 7.28 0.01
N VAL A 151 1.91 8.30 -0.52
CA VAL A 151 2.37 9.70 -0.55
C VAL A 151 1.37 10.56 0.21
N SER A 152 1.83 11.31 1.21
CA SER A 152 0.97 12.27 1.91
C SER A 152 0.56 13.41 0.95
N LYS A 153 -0.57 14.07 1.20
CA LYS A 153 -0.97 15.22 0.37
C LYS A 153 0.05 16.35 0.42
N GLU A 154 0.67 16.57 1.57
CA GLU A 154 1.72 17.57 1.74
C GLU A 154 2.99 17.22 0.94
N ASP A 155 3.45 15.96 1.01
CA ASP A 155 4.61 15.51 0.23
C ASP A 155 4.31 15.54 -1.26
N HIS A 156 3.10 15.15 -1.68
CA HIS A 156 2.66 15.28 -3.07
C HIS A 156 2.82 16.72 -3.57
N ASP A 157 2.31 17.70 -2.82
CA ASP A 157 2.38 19.10 -3.23
C ASP A 157 3.83 19.63 -3.25
N LYS A 158 4.67 19.22 -2.28
CA LYS A 158 6.11 19.50 -2.27
C LYS A 158 6.82 18.89 -3.49
N ILE A 159 6.57 17.62 -3.80
CA ILE A 159 7.14 16.90 -4.95
C ILE A 159 6.78 17.62 -6.25
N LEU A 160 5.49 17.93 -6.48
CA LEU A 160 5.06 18.60 -7.70
C LEU A 160 5.62 20.02 -7.82
N ASN A 161 5.78 20.74 -6.72
CA ASN A 161 6.39 22.08 -6.70
C ASN A 161 7.88 22.04 -7.09
N VAL A 162 8.62 21.00 -6.69
CA VAL A 162 10.02 20.83 -7.11
C VAL A 162 10.07 20.39 -8.58
N LEU A 163 9.27 19.40 -8.98
CA LEU A 163 9.23 18.93 -10.37
C LEU A 163 8.78 20.01 -11.36
N ALA A 164 7.97 21.00 -10.94
CA ALA A 164 7.58 22.13 -11.76
C ALA A 164 8.76 23.02 -12.19
N LYS A 165 9.87 22.97 -11.46
CA LYS A 165 11.09 23.75 -11.74
C LYS A 165 12.05 23.01 -12.67
N ILE A 166 11.83 21.72 -12.90
CA ILE A 166 12.64 20.88 -13.78
C ILE A 166 12.07 20.98 -15.20
N PRO A 167 12.89 21.32 -16.22
CA PRO A 167 12.43 21.35 -17.60
C PRO A 167 11.83 20.02 -18.06
N GLY A 168 10.84 20.08 -18.96
CA GLY A 168 10.22 18.89 -19.56
C GLY A 168 8.84 18.54 -19.00
N LYS A 169 8.50 17.25 -18.98
CA LYS A 169 7.17 16.73 -18.64
C LYS A 169 7.12 15.89 -17.35
N ALA A 170 8.20 15.88 -16.57
CA ALA A 170 8.32 15.08 -15.35
C ALA A 170 7.17 15.31 -14.37
N ARG A 171 6.82 16.57 -14.10
CA ARG A 171 5.67 16.91 -13.26
C ARG A 171 4.38 16.25 -13.75
N HIS A 172 4.07 16.38 -15.04
CA HIS A 172 2.83 15.86 -15.62
C HIS A 172 2.76 14.33 -15.51
N TYR A 173 3.85 13.63 -15.85
CA TYR A 173 3.86 12.17 -15.81
C TYR A 173 3.82 11.61 -14.39
N VAL A 174 4.57 12.21 -13.45
CA VAL A 174 4.53 11.81 -12.05
C VAL A 174 3.14 12.05 -11.46
N GLU A 175 2.54 13.23 -11.66
CA GLU A 175 1.20 13.58 -11.16
C GLU A 175 0.13 12.63 -11.71
N LEU A 176 0.11 12.41 -13.03
CA LEU A 176 -0.85 11.53 -13.67
C LEU A 176 -0.79 10.10 -13.11
N ARG A 177 0.42 9.60 -12.88
CA ARG A 177 0.66 8.23 -12.42
C ARG A 177 0.38 8.07 -10.92
N MET A 178 0.73 9.06 -10.10
CA MET A 178 0.27 9.11 -8.70
C MET A 178 -1.26 9.09 -8.60
N LYS A 179 -1.96 9.82 -9.48
CA LYS A 179 -3.42 9.80 -9.55
C LYS A 179 -3.95 8.44 -10.00
N ASN A 180 -3.40 7.85 -11.06
CA ASN A 180 -3.83 6.57 -11.61
C ASN A 180 -3.69 5.41 -10.60
N TYR A 181 -2.65 5.44 -9.78
CA TYR A 181 -2.41 4.42 -8.75
C TYR A 181 -2.99 4.79 -7.38
N GLY A 182 -3.67 5.94 -7.25
CA GLY A 182 -4.24 6.40 -5.98
C GLY A 182 -3.19 6.57 -4.88
N MET A 183 -1.99 7.03 -5.23
CA MET A 183 -0.85 7.12 -4.31
C MET A 183 -1.01 8.23 -3.28
N VAL A 184 -1.80 9.25 -3.58
CA VAL A 184 -1.97 10.41 -2.69
C VAL A 184 -3.00 10.08 -1.61
N ALA A 185 -2.58 10.14 -0.36
CA ALA A 185 -3.48 10.02 0.78
C ALA A 185 -4.54 11.13 0.74
N LYS A 186 -5.81 10.75 0.84
CA LYS A 186 -6.90 11.73 0.97
C LYS A 186 -6.81 12.39 2.35
N ILE A 187 -7.02 13.71 2.38
CA ILE A 187 -7.23 14.44 3.64
C ILE A 187 -8.72 14.32 3.97
N TYR A 188 -9.03 13.89 5.19
CA TYR A 188 -10.40 13.86 5.69
C TYR A 188 -10.56 14.89 6.79
N ASN A 189 -11.68 15.60 6.75
CA ASN A 189 -12.05 16.56 7.79
C ASN A 189 -12.64 15.87 9.04
N ASN A 190 -13.01 14.59 8.92
CA ASN A 190 -13.61 13.80 9.99
C ASN A 190 -13.13 12.35 9.94
N ILE A 191 -12.88 11.75 11.11
CA ILE A 191 -12.49 10.35 11.30
C ILE A 191 -13.51 9.35 10.74
N VAL A 192 -14.80 9.70 10.69
CA VAL A 192 -15.84 8.84 10.11
C VAL A 192 -15.62 8.65 8.61
N ASP A 193 -15.37 9.72 7.86
CA ASP A 193 -15.15 9.64 6.40
C ASP A 193 -13.85 8.89 6.07
N GLN A 194 -12.82 9.10 6.90
CA GLN A 194 -11.58 8.33 6.82
C GLN A 194 -11.87 6.83 7.01
N ALA A 195 -12.59 6.46 8.07
CA ALA A 195 -12.92 5.07 8.36
C ALA A 195 -13.78 4.42 7.26
N LYS A 196 -14.71 5.15 6.65
CA LYS A 196 -15.49 4.66 5.50
C LYS A 196 -14.60 4.28 4.32
N ASP A 197 -13.64 5.14 3.97
CA ASP A 197 -12.73 4.87 2.85
C ASP A 197 -11.72 3.77 3.23
N ASP A 198 -11.25 3.74 4.48
CA ASP A 198 -10.33 2.72 4.99
C ASP A 198 -10.95 1.32 4.98
N ILE A 199 -12.19 1.16 5.46
CA ILE A 199 -12.90 -0.14 5.44
C ILE A 199 -13.15 -0.58 4.00
N TRP A 200 -13.55 0.33 3.12
CA TRP A 200 -13.75 0.01 1.71
C TRP A 200 -12.43 -0.42 1.03
N GLN A 201 -11.33 0.25 1.38
CA GLN A 201 -10.01 -0.14 0.90
C GLN A 201 -9.58 -1.50 1.46
N ALA A 202 -9.77 -1.75 2.76
CA ALA A 202 -9.47 -3.03 3.40
C ALA A 202 -10.28 -4.19 2.79
N THR A 203 -11.54 -3.94 2.43
CA THR A 203 -12.41 -4.88 1.71
C THR A 203 -11.89 -5.16 0.30
N THR A 204 -11.44 -4.11 -0.39
CA THR A 204 -10.85 -4.23 -1.73
C THR A 204 -9.55 -5.02 -1.69
N ASP A 205 -8.71 -4.79 -0.68
CA ASP A 205 -7.47 -5.53 -0.46
C ASP A 205 -7.78 -6.99 -0.13
N GLY A 206 -8.70 -7.25 0.79
CA GLY A 206 -9.08 -8.60 1.16
C GLY A 206 -9.64 -9.39 -0.03
N MET A 207 -10.46 -8.77 -0.89
CA MET A 207 -10.85 -9.37 -2.18
C MET A 207 -9.62 -9.71 -3.04
N THR A 208 -8.72 -8.74 -3.23
CA THR A 208 -7.55 -8.89 -4.12
C THR A 208 -6.63 -10.02 -3.67
N PHE A 209 -6.49 -10.19 -2.35
CA PHE A 209 -5.64 -11.21 -1.74
C PHE A 209 -6.41 -12.44 -1.24
N ASN A 210 -7.69 -12.60 -1.63
CA ASN A 210 -8.57 -13.69 -1.21
C ASN A 210 -8.55 -13.98 0.31
N ARG A 211 -8.70 -12.91 1.13
CA ARG A 211 -8.71 -12.95 2.59
C ARG A 211 -9.78 -12.05 3.21
N ALA A 212 -10.00 -12.22 4.51
CA ALA A 212 -10.79 -11.30 5.30
C ALA A 212 -10.23 -9.86 5.21
N ALA A 213 -11.11 -8.88 5.22
CA ALA A 213 -10.73 -7.48 5.33
C ALA A 213 -10.02 -7.27 6.68
N THR A 214 -8.97 -6.46 6.71
CA THR A 214 -8.32 -6.05 7.98
C THR A 214 -9.12 -4.94 8.65
N THR A 215 -9.12 -4.90 9.98
CA THR A 215 -9.77 -3.80 10.73
C THR A 215 -8.86 -2.58 10.78
N PRO A 216 -9.18 -1.47 10.07
CA PRO A 216 -8.28 -0.32 10.02
C PRO A 216 -8.24 0.42 11.37
N ALA A 217 -7.11 1.06 11.68
CA ALA A 217 -6.93 1.79 12.93
C ALA A 217 -7.96 2.93 13.13
N SER A 218 -8.45 3.53 12.04
CA SER A 218 -9.51 4.55 12.06
C SER A 218 -10.83 4.02 12.62
N PHE A 219 -11.14 2.73 12.42
CA PHE A 219 -12.34 2.08 12.95
C PHE A 219 -12.38 2.03 14.48
N TRP A 220 -11.24 1.74 15.10
CA TRP A 220 -11.14 1.64 16.56
C TRP A 220 -11.33 2.98 17.27
N LYS A 221 -11.10 4.09 16.56
CA LYS A 221 -11.30 5.46 17.07
C LYS A 221 -12.77 5.91 17.06
N LEU A 222 -13.67 5.12 16.47
CA LEU A 222 -15.08 5.45 16.35
C LEU A 222 -15.89 4.98 17.57
N SER A 223 -16.98 5.71 17.86
CA SER A 223 -18.05 5.22 18.75
C SER A 223 -18.78 4.02 18.12
N GLU A 224 -19.51 3.26 18.92
CA GLU A 224 -20.25 2.08 18.44
C GLU A 224 -21.24 2.42 17.31
N ASN A 225 -21.99 3.51 17.44
CA ASN A 225 -22.93 3.96 16.40
C ASN A 225 -22.20 4.37 15.11
N GLN A 226 -21.02 5.00 15.24
CA GLN A 226 -20.19 5.35 14.09
C GLN A 226 -19.61 4.10 13.42
N ARG A 227 -19.13 3.11 14.18
CA ARG A 227 -18.67 1.81 13.66
C ARG A 227 -19.76 1.12 12.84
N LYS A 228 -20.99 1.07 13.38
CA LYS A 228 -22.16 0.55 12.66
C LYS A 228 -22.38 1.29 11.35
N SER A 229 -22.39 2.62 11.39
CA SER A 229 -22.62 3.46 10.20
C SER A 229 -21.56 3.26 9.11
N VAL A 230 -20.28 3.10 9.46
CA VAL A 230 -19.21 2.90 8.46
C VAL A 230 -19.21 1.49 7.85
N VAL A 231 -19.59 0.45 8.60
CA VAL A 231 -19.79 -0.90 8.04
C VAL A 231 -21.02 -0.91 7.11
N GLN A 232 -22.11 -0.26 7.52
CA GLN A 232 -23.29 -0.06 6.69
C GLN A 232 -22.97 0.65 5.37
N ASP A 233 -22.13 1.68 5.41
CA ASP A 233 -21.66 2.40 4.22
C ASP A 233 -20.89 1.46 3.26
N ALA A 234 -20.02 0.61 3.79
CA ALA A 234 -19.27 -0.37 2.99
C ALA A 234 -20.19 -1.41 2.34
N VAL A 235 -21.17 -1.94 3.08
CA VAL A 235 -22.18 -2.87 2.54
C VAL A 235 -23.06 -2.18 1.50
N GLY A 236 -23.47 -0.93 1.75
CA GLY A 236 -24.30 -0.13 0.85
C GLY A 236 -23.63 0.19 -0.50
N LYS A 237 -22.31 0.02 -0.64
CA LYS A 237 -21.58 0.14 -1.91
C LYS A 237 -21.61 -1.12 -2.77
N LEU A 238 -21.96 -2.29 -2.21
CA LEU A 238 -22.01 -3.56 -2.95
C LEU A 238 -23.02 -3.56 -4.12
N PRO A 239 -24.21 -2.93 -4.01
CA PRO A 239 -25.09 -2.74 -5.15
C PRO A 239 -24.42 -1.96 -6.30
N GLY A 240 -23.50 -1.04 -6.03
CA GLY A 240 -22.90 -0.16 -7.04
C GLY A 240 -21.77 -0.78 -7.88
N ILE A 241 -21.24 -1.95 -7.50
CA ILE A 241 -20.08 -2.58 -8.16
C ILE A 241 -20.50 -3.67 -9.16
N SER A 242 -19.55 -4.15 -9.97
CA SER A 242 -19.80 -5.27 -10.91
C SER A 242 -20.19 -6.54 -10.17
N GLY A 243 -21.10 -7.35 -10.75
CA GLY A 243 -21.58 -8.60 -10.15
C GLY A 243 -20.43 -9.53 -9.74
N ILE A 244 -19.43 -9.71 -10.61
CA ILE A 244 -18.25 -10.55 -10.33
C ILE A 244 -17.44 -10.11 -9.10
N GLN A 245 -17.62 -8.87 -8.62
CA GLN A 245 -16.91 -8.32 -7.46
C GLN A 245 -17.75 -8.36 -6.17
N VAL A 246 -19.07 -8.60 -6.24
CA VAL A 246 -19.95 -8.58 -5.07
C VAL A 246 -19.61 -9.70 -4.11
N GLU A 247 -19.56 -10.94 -4.59
CA GLU A 247 -19.30 -12.12 -3.74
C GLU A 247 -17.92 -12.03 -3.06
N PRO A 248 -16.79 -11.78 -3.77
CA PRO A 248 -15.49 -11.69 -3.12
C PRO A 248 -15.39 -10.57 -2.07
N ARG A 249 -16.00 -9.41 -2.31
CA ARG A 249 -16.01 -8.30 -1.34
C ARG A 249 -16.91 -8.60 -0.15
N LEU A 250 -18.06 -9.20 -0.36
CA LEU A 250 -18.95 -9.59 0.73
C LEU A 250 -18.27 -10.65 1.61
N LYS A 251 -17.61 -11.66 1.01
CA LYS A 251 -16.81 -12.65 1.73
C LYS A 251 -15.66 -11.99 2.51
N SER A 252 -15.02 -10.97 1.94
CA SER A 252 -13.96 -10.22 2.62
C SER A 252 -14.48 -9.46 3.85
N LEU A 253 -15.64 -8.79 3.74
CA LEU A 253 -16.30 -8.13 4.87
C LEU A 253 -16.72 -9.13 5.95
N ASP A 254 -17.43 -10.19 5.54
CA ASP A 254 -17.93 -11.24 6.42
C ASP A 254 -16.81 -11.98 7.16
N GLY A 255 -15.68 -12.22 6.50
CA GLY A 255 -14.53 -12.88 7.13
C GLY A 255 -13.88 -12.08 8.27
N ASN A 256 -14.23 -10.79 8.42
CA ASN A 256 -13.73 -9.97 9.53
C ASN A 256 -14.71 -10.00 10.72
N PRO A 257 -14.32 -10.60 11.87
CA PRO A 257 -15.20 -10.72 13.04
C PRO A 257 -15.60 -9.36 13.65
N ASP A 258 -14.78 -8.31 13.48
CA ASP A 258 -15.07 -6.97 13.99
C ASP A 258 -16.19 -6.27 13.18
N PHE A 259 -16.49 -6.77 11.98
CA PHE A 259 -17.53 -6.20 11.11
C PHE A 259 -18.86 -6.96 11.21
N GLN A 260 -18.84 -8.26 11.50
CA GLN A 260 -20.02 -9.14 11.45
C GLN A 260 -21.20 -8.62 12.27
N SER A 261 -20.97 -8.18 13.52
CA SER A 261 -22.04 -7.66 14.40
C SER A 261 -22.72 -6.41 13.85
N TYR A 262 -22.03 -5.67 12.99
CA TYR A 262 -22.53 -4.44 12.36
C TYR A 262 -23.17 -4.67 10.99
N MET A 263 -23.08 -5.88 10.42
CA MET A 263 -23.66 -6.24 9.12
C MET A 263 -25.15 -6.62 9.19
N LYS A 264 -25.69 -6.88 10.38
CA LYS A 264 -27.11 -7.17 10.58
C LYS A 264 -28.00 -6.00 10.16
N GLY A 265 -29.03 -6.28 9.35
CA GLY A 265 -30.02 -5.30 8.89
C GLY A 265 -29.44 -4.16 8.04
N THR A 266 -28.28 -4.36 7.39
CA THR A 266 -27.59 -3.32 6.61
C THR A 266 -28.02 -3.25 5.15
N LEU A 267 -28.64 -4.29 4.63
CA LEU A 267 -29.22 -4.33 3.29
C LEU A 267 -30.73 -4.08 3.37
N THR A 268 -31.21 -3.16 2.55
CA THR A 268 -32.64 -3.09 2.27
C THR A 268 -33.04 -4.24 1.34
N PRO A 269 -34.31 -4.67 1.32
CA PRO A 269 -34.80 -5.64 0.34
C PRO A 269 -34.50 -5.21 -1.10
N TRP A 270 -34.58 -3.91 -1.37
CA TRP A 270 -34.23 -3.34 -2.68
C TRP A 270 -32.75 -3.54 -3.03
N ASN A 271 -31.82 -3.21 -2.12
CA ASN A 271 -30.38 -3.41 -2.33
C ASN A 271 -30.06 -4.89 -2.58
N TYR A 272 -30.67 -5.79 -1.80
CA TYR A 272 -30.49 -7.23 -1.96
C TYR A 272 -30.97 -7.72 -3.33
N ASN A 273 -32.21 -7.40 -3.71
CA ASN A 273 -32.78 -7.80 -4.99
C ASN A 273 -31.97 -7.21 -6.16
N TYR A 274 -31.55 -5.94 -6.06
CA TYR A 274 -30.71 -5.32 -7.07
C TYR A 274 -29.35 -6.03 -7.24
N MET A 275 -28.73 -6.50 -6.16
CA MET A 275 -27.53 -7.34 -6.24
C MET A 275 -27.82 -8.69 -6.89
N MET A 276 -28.90 -9.37 -6.48
CA MET A 276 -29.30 -10.67 -7.03
C MET A 276 -29.61 -10.60 -8.53
N ASP A 277 -30.19 -9.49 -8.97
CA ASP A 277 -30.53 -9.24 -10.36
C ASP A 277 -29.32 -9.25 -11.29
N LYS A 278 -28.12 -8.92 -10.78
CA LYS A 278 -26.86 -9.00 -11.54
C LYS A 278 -26.43 -10.43 -11.87
N PHE A 279 -27.03 -11.42 -11.23
CA PHE A 279 -26.72 -12.84 -11.38
C PHE A 279 -27.89 -13.64 -11.97
N LYS A 280 -28.80 -12.98 -12.70
CA LYS A 280 -29.95 -13.62 -13.36
C LYS A 280 -29.57 -14.62 -14.46
N PHE A 281 -28.37 -14.53 -15.00
CA PHE A 281 -27.89 -15.45 -16.04
C PHE A 281 -27.35 -16.75 -15.41
N HIS A 282 -27.58 -17.87 -16.11
CA HIS A 282 -27.31 -19.23 -15.59
C HIS A 282 -25.84 -19.45 -15.19
N GLU A 283 -24.91 -18.73 -15.82
CA GLU A 283 -23.46 -18.81 -15.55
C GLU A 283 -23.04 -18.33 -14.14
N HIS A 284 -23.98 -17.79 -13.35
CA HIS A 284 -23.71 -17.25 -12.02
C HIS A 284 -24.57 -17.85 -10.90
N TYR A 285 -25.18 -19.01 -11.13
CA TYR A 285 -26.03 -19.66 -10.12
C TYR A 285 -25.27 -19.91 -8.80
N ASP A 286 -24.07 -20.47 -8.85
CA ASP A 286 -23.27 -20.77 -7.65
C ASP A 286 -22.92 -19.49 -6.87
N THR A 287 -22.48 -18.44 -7.56
CA THR A 287 -22.20 -17.14 -6.95
C THR A 287 -23.43 -16.54 -6.28
N ARG A 288 -24.60 -16.63 -6.93
CA ARG A 288 -25.86 -16.17 -6.34
C ARG A 288 -26.20 -16.92 -5.05
N MET A 289 -26.02 -18.24 -5.05
CA MET A 289 -26.27 -19.07 -3.87
C MET A 289 -25.32 -18.74 -2.71
N ARG A 290 -24.02 -18.53 -3.00
CA ARG A 290 -23.03 -18.13 -1.98
C ARG A 290 -23.32 -16.75 -1.39
N ILE A 291 -23.76 -15.78 -2.21
CA ILE A 291 -24.17 -14.46 -1.69
C ILE A 291 -25.41 -14.62 -0.80
N LYS A 292 -26.42 -15.38 -1.24
CA LYS A 292 -27.64 -15.63 -0.45
C LYS A 292 -27.31 -16.27 0.90
N GLU A 293 -26.43 -17.27 0.92
CA GLU A 293 -25.98 -17.93 2.15
C GLU A 293 -25.36 -16.94 3.15
N ILE A 294 -24.46 -16.05 2.69
CA ILE A 294 -23.85 -15.04 3.56
C ILE A 294 -24.90 -14.05 4.08
N VAL A 295 -25.78 -13.57 3.20
CA VAL A 295 -26.83 -12.60 3.54
C VAL A 295 -27.82 -13.16 4.57
N ASP A 296 -28.27 -14.40 4.39
CA ASP A 296 -29.21 -15.06 5.29
C ASP A 296 -28.55 -15.35 6.65
N ARG A 297 -27.32 -15.87 6.65
CA ARG A 297 -26.59 -16.19 7.88
C ARG A 297 -26.34 -14.96 8.76
N LEU A 298 -26.06 -13.81 8.14
CA LEU A 298 -25.79 -12.56 8.84
C LEU A 298 -27.06 -11.73 9.13
N ASP A 299 -28.24 -12.20 8.74
CA ASP A 299 -29.51 -11.48 8.90
C ASP A 299 -29.41 -10.04 8.34
N MET A 300 -28.82 -9.90 7.14
CA MET A 300 -28.47 -8.58 6.60
C MET A 300 -29.66 -7.82 6.05
N VAL A 301 -30.74 -8.50 5.65
CA VAL A 301 -31.92 -7.87 5.07
C VAL A 301 -32.81 -7.33 6.18
N SER A 302 -33.04 -6.01 6.21
CA SER A 302 -34.01 -5.43 7.13
C SER A 302 -35.42 -5.94 6.80
N GLY A 303 -36.11 -6.47 7.82
CA GLY A 303 -37.54 -6.82 7.73
C GLY A 303 -38.45 -5.62 7.55
#